data_AF-A0A0F9JL86-F1
#
_entry.id   AF-A0A0F9JL86-F1
#
_cell.length_a   1.000
_cell.length_b   1.000
_cell.length_c   1.000
_cell.angle_alpha   90.00
_cell.angle_beta   90.00
_cell.angle_gamma   90.00
#
_symmetry.space_group_name_H-M   'P 1'
#
loop_
_entity.id
_entity.type
_entity.pdbx_description
1 polymer ?
#
loop_
_entity_poly.entity_id
_entity_poly.type
_entity_poly.pdbx_seq_one_letter_code
_entity_poly.pdbx_strand_id
1 'polypeptide(L)'
;MAVVLNRRDLPRGVIPPGAVYVGRPTKWGNPFLTTDPLLPPGLTKADKHQMVVDEYRKWIQEQPNLMASLRELSCKDLACWCSPLPCHADVLLELAAEAAG
;
A
#
# COMPACT_ATOMS: atom_id res chain seq x y z
N MET A 1 -4.93 5.39 15.74
CA MET A 1 -4.59 4.35 14.75
C MET A 1 -4.39 5.04 13.43
N ALA A 2 -3.28 4.77 12.74
CA ALA A 2 -3.07 5.25 11.37
C ALA A 2 -4.06 4.56 10.42
N VAL A 3 -4.51 5.28 9.39
CA VAL A 3 -5.48 4.78 8.40
C VAL A 3 -4.99 4.95 6.97
N VAL A 4 -5.58 4.18 6.04
CA VAL A 4 -5.36 4.38 4.61
C VAL A 4 -6.37 5.38 4.05
N LEU A 5 -5.86 6.52 3.58
CA LEU A 5 -6.62 7.55 2.90
C LEU A 5 -6.70 7.23 1.40
N ASN A 6 -7.93 7.13 0.88
CA ASN A 6 -8.12 7.08 -0.56
C ASN A 6 -7.86 8.46 -1.17
N ARG A 7 -6.84 8.54 -2.03
CA ARG A 7 -6.42 9.80 -2.66
C ARG A 7 -7.48 10.44 -3.54
N ARG A 8 -8.45 9.66 -4.06
CA ARG A 8 -9.58 10.21 -4.83
C ARG A 8 -10.51 11.07 -3.97
N ASP A 9 -10.55 10.80 -2.67
CA ASP A 9 -11.47 11.45 -1.76
C ASP A 9 -10.82 12.68 -1.08
N LEU A 10 -9.52 12.90 -1.34
CA LEU A 10 -8.78 14.04 -0.79
C LEU A 10 -9.08 15.34 -1.58
N PRO A 11 -9.38 16.46 -0.90
CA PRO A 11 -9.63 17.74 -1.55
C PRO A 11 -8.47 18.17 -2.45
N ARG A 12 -8.73 18.31 -3.75
CA ARG A 12 -7.72 18.64 -4.79
C ARG A 12 -6.54 17.66 -4.85
N GLY A 13 -6.70 16.44 -4.31
CA GLY A 13 -5.64 15.43 -4.25
C GLY A 13 -4.48 15.78 -3.34
N VAL A 14 -4.65 16.78 -2.46
CA VAL A 14 -3.65 17.23 -1.48
C VAL A 14 -3.55 16.21 -0.36
N ILE A 15 -2.33 15.76 -0.08
CA ILE A 15 -2.06 14.85 1.04
C ILE A 15 -2.07 15.66 2.34
N PRO A 16 -2.87 15.27 3.36
CA PRO A 16 -2.92 15.98 4.63
C PRO A 16 -1.54 16.02 5.32
N PRO A 17 -1.26 17.07 6.13
CA PRO A 17 -0.09 17.10 6.99
C PRO A 17 -0.03 15.85 7.87
N GLY A 18 1.14 15.21 7.93
CA GLY A 18 1.35 13.97 8.70
C GLY A 18 1.03 12.68 7.93
N ALA A 19 0.31 12.75 6.80
CA ALA A 19 0.10 11.60 5.94
C ALA A 19 1.22 11.43 4.90
N VAL A 20 1.48 10.18 4.48
CA VAL A 20 2.51 9.85 3.50
C VAL A 20 1.87 9.26 2.25
N TYR A 21 2.17 9.82 1.08
CA TYR A 21 1.78 9.18 -0.18
C TYR A 21 2.67 7.98 -0.46
N VAL A 22 2.06 6.80 -0.68
CA VAL A 22 2.76 5.53 -0.89
C VAL A 22 2.46 4.91 -2.26
N GLY A 23 1.97 5.71 -3.21
CA GLY A 23 1.67 5.20 -4.55
C GLY A 23 2.90 4.81 -5.37
N ARG A 24 2.66 4.29 -6.58
CA ARG A 24 3.67 3.69 -7.47
C ARG A 24 4.96 4.49 -7.70
N PRO A 25 4.95 5.84 -7.84
CA PRO A 25 6.18 6.61 -8.04
C PRO A 25 7.12 6.69 -6.81
N THR A 26 6.75 6.05 -5.70
CA THR A 26 7.51 6.10 -4.44
C THR A 26 8.21 4.78 -4.17
N LYS A 27 9.18 4.76 -3.26
CA LYS A 27 9.83 3.52 -2.79
C LYS A 27 8.88 2.51 -2.14
N TRP A 28 7.69 2.97 -1.75
CA TRP A 28 6.62 2.20 -1.10
C TRP A 28 5.55 1.71 -2.08
N GLY A 29 5.72 1.98 -3.37
CA GLY A 29 4.75 1.61 -4.39
C GLY A 29 4.69 0.10 -4.60
N ASN A 30 3.48 -0.44 -4.79
CA ASN A 30 3.32 -1.83 -5.23
C ASN A 30 3.82 -2.01 -6.68
N PRO A 31 4.84 -2.85 -6.94
CA PRO A 31 5.32 -3.10 -8.30
C PRO A 31 4.32 -3.95 -9.11
N PHE A 32 3.55 -4.83 -8.46
CA PHE A 32 2.58 -5.70 -9.09
C PHE A 32 1.37 -4.93 -9.63
N LEU A 33 0.81 -5.39 -10.75
CA LEU A 33 -0.24 -4.70 -11.49
C LEU A 33 -1.53 -5.50 -11.49
N THR A 34 -2.66 -4.87 -11.19
CA THR A 34 -3.99 -5.50 -11.31
C THR A 34 -4.40 -5.75 -12.76
N THR A 35 -3.61 -5.27 -13.72
CA THR A 35 -3.74 -5.47 -15.16
C THR A 35 -2.71 -6.47 -15.70
N ASP A 36 -1.96 -7.15 -14.83
CA ASP A 36 -0.99 -8.15 -15.26
C ASP A 36 -1.70 -9.28 -16.04
N PRO A 37 -1.26 -9.60 -17.27
CA PRO A 37 -1.89 -10.63 -18.11
C PRO A 37 -1.77 -12.06 -17.53
N LEU A 38 -0.90 -12.28 -16.54
CA LEU A 38 -0.76 -13.56 -15.85
C LEU A 38 -1.80 -13.76 -14.74
N LEU A 39 -2.58 -12.73 -14.38
CA LEU A 39 -3.68 -12.89 -13.43
C LEU A 39 -4.78 -13.80 -14.04
N PRO A 40 -5.38 -14.71 -13.25
CA PRO A 40 -6.45 -15.57 -13.72
C PRO A 40 -7.61 -14.79 -14.37
N PRO A 41 -8.19 -15.31 -15.47
CA PRO A 41 -9.38 -14.70 -16.06
C PRO A 41 -10.60 -14.85 -15.13
N GLY A 42 -11.61 -14.01 -15.33
CA GLY A 42 -12.88 -14.08 -14.57
C GLY A 42 -12.84 -13.53 -13.14
N LEU A 43 -11.68 -13.05 -12.67
CA LEU A 43 -11.55 -12.45 -11.34
C LEU A 43 -12.31 -11.12 -11.22
N THR A 44 -12.93 -10.89 -10.06
CA THR A 44 -13.50 -9.58 -9.74
C THR A 44 -12.38 -8.55 -9.55
N LYS A 45 -12.75 -7.27 -9.55
CA LYS A 45 -11.79 -6.20 -9.26
C LYS A 45 -11.16 -6.36 -7.87
N ALA A 46 -11.94 -6.78 -6.87
CA ALA A 46 -11.44 -6.99 -5.52
C ALA A 46 -10.44 -8.15 -5.46
N ASP A 47 -10.72 -9.27 -6.14
CA ASP A 47 -9.81 -10.42 -6.18
C ASP A 47 -8.46 -10.07 -6.82
N LYS A 48 -8.49 -9.32 -7.94
CA LYS A 48 -7.26 -8.85 -8.59
C LYS A 48 -6.42 -7.98 -7.65
N HIS A 49 -7.07 -7.10 -6.89
CA HIS A 49 -6.42 -6.27 -5.88
C HIS A 49 -5.83 -7.13 -4.76
N GLN A 50 -6.58 -8.12 -4.25
CA GLN A 50 -6.11 -9.01 -3.20
C GLN A 50 -4.85 -9.76 -3.64
N MET A 51 -4.86 -10.36 -4.84
CA MET A 51 -3.72 -11.12 -5.36
C MET A 51 -2.44 -10.28 -5.45
N VAL A 52 -2.51 -9.05 -5.98
CA VAL A 52 -1.32 -8.20 -6.08
C VAL A 52 -0.87 -7.63 -4.74
N VAL A 53 -1.77 -7.54 -3.76
CA VAL A 53 -1.45 -7.13 -2.39
C VAL A 53 -0.79 -8.27 -1.61
N ASP A 54 -1.25 -9.50 -1.79
CA ASP A 54 -0.63 -10.69 -1.20
C ASP A 54 0.79 -10.87 -1.72
N GLU A 55 0.99 -10.68 -3.04
CA GLU A 55 2.31 -10.74 -3.64
C GLU A 55 3.21 -9.58 -3.17
N TYR A 56 2.65 -8.37 -3.04
CA TYR A 56 3.34 -7.25 -2.43
C TYR A 56 3.82 -7.53 -1.01
N ARG A 57 2.98 -8.15 -0.17
CA ARG A 57 3.34 -8.49 1.21
C ARG A 57 4.54 -9.43 1.27
N LYS A 58 4.64 -10.41 0.38
CA LYS A 58 5.81 -11.29 0.31
C LYS A 58 7.04 -10.51 -0.14
N TRP A 59 6.92 -9.79 -1.26
CA TRP A 59 8.00 -9.05 -1.87
C TRP A 59 8.62 -8.00 -0.92
N ILE A 60 7.80 -7.21 -0.22
CA ILE A 60 8.29 -6.13 0.66
C ILE A 60 9.12 -6.67 1.82
N GLN A 61 8.75 -7.84 2.37
CA GLN A 61 9.49 -8.51 3.44
C GLN A 61 10.86 -9.03 2.98
N GLU A 62 11.00 -9.32 1.67
CA GLU A 62 12.26 -9.70 1.04
C GLU A 62 13.14 -8.49 0.68
N GLN A 63 12.72 -7.25 0.99
CA GLN A 63 13.50 -6.03 0.74
C GLN A 63 14.11 -5.47 2.03
N PRO A 64 15.35 -5.84 2.43
CA PRO A 64 15.97 -5.39 3.68
C PRO A 64 15.98 -3.87 3.86
N ASN A 65 16.27 -3.14 2.79
CA ASN A 65 16.34 -1.67 2.84
C ASN A 65 14.97 -1.02 3.08
N LEU A 66 13.90 -1.59 2.53
CA LEU A 66 12.55 -1.08 2.73
C LEU A 66 12.03 -1.46 4.12
N MET A 67 12.28 -2.70 4.56
CA MET A 67 11.96 -3.15 5.93
C MET A 67 12.64 -2.27 6.98
N ALA A 68 13.92 -1.95 6.82
CA ALA A 68 14.65 -1.03 7.70
C ALA A 68 14.10 0.41 7.69
N SER A 69 13.39 0.79 6.62
CA SER A 69 12.77 2.11 6.46
C SER A 69 11.34 2.17 7.01
N LEU A 70 10.72 1.07 7.45
CA LEU A 70 9.30 1.03 7.86
C LEU A 70 8.97 2.01 8.99
N ARG A 71 9.94 2.29 9.88
CA ARG A 71 9.82 3.31 10.93
C ARG A 71 9.43 4.70 10.40
N GLU A 72 9.73 5.00 9.13
CA GLU A 72 9.31 6.25 8.49
C GLU A 72 7.79 6.39 8.36
N LEU A 73 7.07 5.27 8.39
CA LEU A 73 5.60 5.20 8.26
C LEU A 73 4.89 5.06 9.61
N SER A 74 5.64 4.82 10.70
CA SER A 74 5.07 4.64 12.03
C SER A 74 4.28 5.89 12.45
N CYS A 75 3.07 5.66 13.00
CA CYS A 75 2.13 6.69 13.43
C CYS A 75 1.68 7.68 12.32
N LYS A 76 1.81 7.33 11.04
CA LYS A 76 1.38 8.18 9.91
C LYS A 76 0.27 7.53 9.11
N ASP A 77 -0.73 8.33 8.73
CA ASP A 77 -1.71 7.90 7.74
C ASP A 77 -1.05 7.71 6.37
N LEU A 78 -1.53 6.74 5.60
CA LEU A 78 -0.97 6.44 4.28
C LEU A 78 -1.98 6.77 3.19
N ALA A 79 -1.57 7.52 2.18
CA ALA A 79 -2.42 7.87 1.05
C ALA A 79 -2.12 6.98 -0.17
N CYS A 80 -3.16 6.35 -0.70
CA CYS A 80 -3.09 5.49 -1.87
C CYS A 80 -4.32 5.65 -2.76
N TRP A 81 -4.23 5.19 -4.01
CA TRP A 81 -5.34 5.18 -4.96
C TRP A 81 -6.15 3.88 -4.96
N CYS A 82 -5.79 2.86 -4.18
CA CYS A 82 -6.47 1.56 -4.25
C CYS A 82 -7.59 1.39 -3.21
N SER A 83 -7.44 1.97 -2.01
CA SER A 83 -8.47 1.96 -0.97
C SER A 83 -9.81 2.51 -1.50
N PRO A 84 -10.98 1.95 -1.13
CA PRO A 84 -11.20 0.90 -0.12
C PRO A 84 -11.09 -0.55 -0.62
N LEU A 85 -10.64 -0.78 -1.87
CA LEU A 85 -10.27 -2.15 -2.29
C LEU A 85 -9.00 -2.58 -1.54
N PRO A 86 -8.68 -3.89 -1.49
CA PRO A 86 -7.42 -4.35 -0.91
C PRO A 86 -6.25 -3.50 -1.41
N CYS A 87 -5.50 -2.95 -0.47
CA CYS A 87 -4.48 -1.96 -0.74
C CYS A 87 -3.14 -2.35 -0.11
N HIS A 88 -2.06 -2.11 -0.84
CA HIS A 88 -0.70 -2.33 -0.32
C HIS A 88 -0.35 -1.39 0.85
N ALA A 89 -1.06 -0.26 0.97
CA ALA A 89 -0.92 0.64 2.11
C ALA A 89 -1.41 -0.01 3.41
N ASP A 90 -2.40 -0.92 3.36
CA ASP A 90 -2.84 -1.66 4.55
C ASP A 90 -1.71 -2.56 5.06
N VAL A 91 -1.03 -3.27 4.14
CA VAL A 91 0.16 -4.08 4.45
C VAL A 91 1.27 -3.23 5.07
N LEU A 92 1.53 -2.03 4.54
CA LEU A 92 2.53 -1.13 5.09
C LEU A 92 2.20 -0.65 6.51
N LEU A 93 0.92 -0.38 6.80
CA LEU A 93 0.49 -0.01 8.16
C LEU A 93 0.70 -1.14 9.16
N GLU A 94 0.33 -2.37 8.78
CA GLU A 94 0.54 -3.56 9.61
C GLU A 94 2.02 -3.77 9.91
N LEU A 95 2.86 -3.83 8.87
CA LEU A 95 4.31 -4.06 9.03
C LEU A 95 4.99 -2.92 9.81
N ALA A 96 4.54 -1.67 9.63
CA ALA A 96 5.09 -0.54 10.38
C ALA A 96 4.69 -0.57 11.86
N ALA A 97 3.50 -1.09 12.18
CA ALA A 97 3.06 -1.30 13.57
C ALA A 97 3.86 -2.43 14.24
N GLU A 98 4.09 -3.54 13.53
CA GLU A 98 4.92 -4.66 14.00
C GLU A 98 6.37 -4.25 14.24
N ALA A 99 6.95 -3.40 13.38
CA ALA A 99 8.32 -2.92 13.53
C ALA A 99 8.50 -1.87 14.65
N ALA A 100 7.41 -1.32 15.18
CA ALA A 100 7.42 -0.31 16.24
C ALA A 100 7.14 -0.88 17.64
N GLY A 101 6.70 -2.15 17.72
CA GLY A 101 6.53 -2.91 18.96
C GLY A 101 7.78 -3.70 19.32
#